data_AF-A0A512LAF7-F1
#
_entry.id   AF-A0A512LAF7-F1
#
_cell.length_a   1.000
_cell.length_b   1.000
_cell.length_c   1.000
_cell.angle_alpha   90.00
_cell.angle_beta   90.00
_cell.angle_gamma   90.00
#
_symmetry.space_group_name_H-M   'P 1'
#
loop_
_entity.id
_entity.type
_entity.pdbx_description
1 polymer ?
#
loop_
_entity_poly.entity_id
_entity_poly.type
_entity_poly.pdbx_seq_one_letter_code
_entity_poly.pdbx_strand_id
1 'polypeptide(L)'
;MDHIALIQTFEQVDAQIVDLERILNERGSLPLHQTVEHAMALTKQLIIAYIADVGEKTLPNQADDLLDVFKALVKSDPSWNTIRDNCRELVYYRNCIAMARLDALPHNPEKMAVRTLRHLYLFMKTRCMREDRLEMA
;
A
#
# COMPACT_ATOMS: atom_id res chain seq x y z
N MET A 1 5.10 23.58 1.03
CA MET A 1 6.23 22.75 1.50
C MET A 1 6.79 22.07 0.27
N ASP A 2 8.09 21.81 0.23
CA ASP A 2 8.65 21.08 -0.90
C ASP A 2 8.35 19.59 -0.72
N HIS A 3 7.44 19.05 -1.53
CA HIS A 3 6.92 17.68 -1.39
C HIS A 3 7.91 16.61 -1.88
N ILE A 4 9.20 16.93 -2.04
CA ILE A 4 10.24 16.07 -2.61
C ILE A 4 10.21 14.66 -2.01
N ALA A 5 10.20 14.53 -0.69
CA ALA A 5 10.25 13.21 -0.05
C ALA A 5 9.00 12.37 -0.34
N LEU A 6 7.84 13.02 -0.43
CA LEU A 6 6.59 12.39 -0.83
C LEU A 6 6.67 11.94 -2.29
N ILE A 7 7.06 12.84 -3.20
CA ILE A 7 7.20 12.59 -4.64
C ILE A 7 8.13 11.38 -4.88
N GLN A 8 9.34 11.42 -4.32
CA GLN A 8 10.31 10.34 -4.45
C GLN A 8 9.78 9.01 -3.94
N THR A 9 9.03 9.02 -2.83
CA THR A 9 8.40 7.81 -2.30
C THR A 9 7.37 7.24 -3.29
N PHE A 10 6.52 8.10 -3.86
CA PHE A 10 5.53 7.66 -4.84
C PHE A 10 6.18 7.11 -6.11
N GLU A 11 7.22 7.74 -6.63
CA GLU A 11 7.98 7.26 -7.79
C GLU A 11 8.64 5.89 -7.52
N GLN A 12 9.29 5.74 -6.37
CA GLN A 12 9.93 4.48 -5.97
C GLN A 12 8.93 3.34 -5.80
N VAL A 13 7.77 3.62 -5.21
CA VAL A 13 6.71 2.63 -5.04
C VAL A 13 6.10 2.28 -6.39
N ASP A 14 5.87 3.25 -7.28
CA ASP A 14 5.33 2.99 -8.62
C ASP A 14 6.25 2.07 -9.43
N ALA A 15 7.55 2.36 -9.45
CA ALA A 15 8.54 1.53 -10.13
C ALA A 15 8.51 0.08 -9.64
N GLN A 16 8.41 -0.13 -8.32
CA GLN A 16 8.30 -1.48 -7.76
C GLN A 16 6.98 -2.17 -8.12
N ILE A 17 5.86 -1.45 -8.15
CA ILE A 17 4.58 -2.02 -8.60
C ILE A 17 4.66 -2.43 -10.08
N VAL A 18 5.22 -1.56 -10.94
CA VAL A 18 5.42 -1.87 -12.36
C VAL A 18 6.27 -3.12 -12.55
N ASP A 19 7.33 -3.28 -11.75
CA ASP A 19 8.16 -4.49 -11.80
C ASP A 19 7.40 -5.75 -11.35
N LEU A 20 6.59 -5.69 -10.29
CA LEU A 20 5.74 -6.81 -9.88
C LEU A 20 4.74 -7.20 -10.98
N GLU A 21 4.09 -6.21 -11.60
CA GLU A 21 3.15 -6.41 -12.70
C GLU A 21 3.84 -7.03 -13.93
N ARG A 22 5.03 -6.54 -14.27
CA ARG A 22 5.86 -7.11 -15.36
C ARG A 22 6.20 -8.56 -15.08
N ILE A 23 6.69 -8.89 -13.88
CA ILE A 23 7.04 -10.27 -13.51
C ILE A 23 5.80 -11.17 -13.53
N LEU A 24 4.64 -10.69 -13.05
CA LEU A 24 3.38 -11.44 -13.12
C LEU A 24 2.97 -11.73 -14.57
N ASN A 25 3.14 -10.76 -15.47
CA ASN A 25 2.81 -10.94 -16.89
C ASN A 25 3.76 -11.93 -17.58
N GLU A 26 5.05 -11.90 -17.23
CA GLU A 26 6.07 -12.80 -17.81
C GLU A 26 5.99 -14.23 -17.26
N ARG A 27 5.82 -14.39 -15.95
CA ARG A 27 5.90 -15.70 -15.26
C ARG A 27 4.54 -16.30 -14.92
N GLY A 28 3.47 -15.52 -15.01
CA GLY A 28 2.12 -15.92 -14.64
C GLY A 28 1.85 -16.06 -13.14
N SER A 29 2.87 -15.92 -12.28
CA SER A 29 2.76 -16.03 -10.81
C SER A 29 3.93 -15.38 -10.08
N LEU A 30 3.73 -15.11 -8.79
CA LEU A 30 4.75 -14.64 -7.85
C LEU A 30 4.72 -15.49 -6.56
N PRO A 31 5.83 -15.55 -5.80
CA PRO A 31 5.83 -16.16 -4.48
C PRO A 31 4.86 -15.44 -3.53
N LEU A 32 3.79 -16.11 -3.13
CA LEU A 32 2.66 -15.49 -2.42
C LEU A 32 3.08 -14.74 -1.15
N HIS A 33 3.79 -15.40 -0.23
CA HIS A 33 4.17 -14.81 1.06
C HIS A 33 5.01 -13.55 0.87
N GLN A 34 6.05 -13.62 0.04
CA GLN A 34 6.91 -12.48 -0.26
C GLN A 34 6.12 -11.35 -0.92
N THR A 35 5.17 -11.67 -1.80
CA THR A 35 4.33 -10.69 -2.50
C THR A 35 3.43 -9.94 -1.53
N VAL A 36 2.78 -10.65 -0.59
CA VAL A 36 1.90 -10.04 0.41
C VAL A 36 2.69 -9.13 1.35
N GLU A 37 3.81 -9.61 1.91
CA GLU A 37 4.65 -8.81 2.80
C GLU A 37 5.20 -7.56 2.09
N HIS A 38 5.62 -7.71 0.83
CA HIS A 38 6.12 -6.59 0.05
C HIS A 38 5.01 -5.57 -0.27
N ALA A 39 3.80 -6.02 -0.63
CA ALA A 39 2.65 -5.13 -0.84
C ALA A 39 2.26 -4.37 0.44
N MET A 40 2.30 -5.04 1.60
CA MET A 40 2.08 -4.38 2.88
C MET A 40 3.15 -3.34 3.19
N ALA A 41 4.43 -3.65 2.94
CA ALA A 41 5.53 -2.72 3.16
C ALA A 41 5.43 -1.46 2.28
N LEU A 42 5.16 -1.62 0.99
CA LEU A 42 4.98 -0.49 0.06
C LEU A 42 3.75 0.36 0.42
N THR A 43 2.66 -0.28 0.84
CA THR A 43 1.47 0.44 1.32
C THR A 43 1.80 1.26 2.57
N LYS A 44 2.51 0.69 3.55
CA LYS A 44 2.97 1.43 4.74
C LYS A 44 3.87 2.60 4.37
N GLN A 45 4.78 2.40 3.42
CA GLN A 45 5.68 3.45 2.93
C GLN A 45 4.91 4.65 2.38
N LEU A 46 3.90 4.42 1.52
CA LEU A 46 3.03 5.48 1.00
C LEU A 46 2.29 6.22 2.13
N ILE A 47 1.71 5.48 3.08
CA ILE A 47 0.95 6.05 4.19
C ILE A 47 1.84 6.92 5.08
N ILE A 48 3.01 6.41 5.47
CA ILE A 48 3.95 7.12 6.33
C ILE A 48 4.46 8.38 5.64
N ALA A 49 4.82 8.31 4.35
CA ALA A 49 5.25 9.47 3.60
C ALA A 49 4.16 10.54 3.52
N TYR A 50 2.91 10.14 3.27
CA TYR A 50 1.79 11.08 3.27
C TYR A 50 1.59 11.74 4.64
N ILE A 51 1.60 10.96 5.73
CA ILE A 51 1.45 11.49 7.09
C ILE A 51 2.59 12.47 7.43
N ALA A 52 3.83 12.15 7.03
CA ALA A 52 4.99 13.02 7.21
C ALA A 52 4.86 14.34 6.47
N ASP A 53 4.38 14.29 5.22
CA ASP A 53 4.18 15.47 4.39
C ASP A 53 3.01 16.36 4.85
N VAL A 54 1.98 15.78 5.48
CA VAL A 54 0.94 16.54 6.18
C VAL A 54 1.52 17.23 7.42
N GLY A 55 2.43 16.59 8.16
CA GLY A 55 3.17 17.18 9.29
C GLY A 55 2.38 17.37 10.59
N GLU A 56 1.08 17.09 10.62
CA GLU A 56 0.20 17.34 11.77
C GLU A 56 0.05 16.15 12.74
N LYS A 57 0.60 14.99 12.38
CA LYS A 57 0.34 13.71 13.06
C LYS A 57 1.64 13.07 13.53
N THR A 58 1.55 12.31 14.62
CA THR A 58 2.64 11.43 15.06
C THR A 58 2.90 10.38 13.98
N LEU A 59 4.16 10.26 13.56
CA LEU A 59 4.56 9.28 12.57
C LEU A 59 4.55 7.86 13.15
N PRO A 60 3.84 6.92 12.52
CA PRO A 60 3.94 5.52 12.91
C PRO A 60 5.28 4.93 12.46
N ASN A 61 5.70 3.84 13.09
CA ASN A 61 6.94 3.15 12.76
C ASN A 61 6.72 2.22 11.55
N GLN A 62 7.73 2.10 10.69
CA GLN A 62 7.71 1.11 9.60
C GLN A 62 7.56 -0.33 10.10
N ALA A 63 7.99 -0.63 11.32
CA ALA A 63 7.82 -1.94 11.94
C ALA A 63 6.38 -2.24 12.41
N ASP A 64 5.52 -1.22 12.51
CA ASP A 64 4.14 -1.38 12.97
C ASP A 64 3.32 -2.21 11.96
N ASP A 65 2.23 -2.81 12.44
CA ASP A 65 1.28 -3.50 11.57
C ASP A 65 0.60 -2.51 10.61
N LEU A 66 0.24 -2.97 9.40
CA LEU A 66 -0.40 -2.14 8.39
C LEU A 66 -1.68 -1.47 8.93
N LEU A 67 -2.48 -2.16 9.74
CA LEU A 67 -3.70 -1.57 10.28
C LEU A 67 -3.44 -0.50 11.35
N ASP A 68 -2.34 -0.61 12.09
CA ASP A 68 -1.92 0.41 13.04
C ASP A 68 -1.41 1.67 12.33
N VAL A 69 -0.59 1.50 11.28
CA VAL A 69 -0.17 2.58 10.39
C VAL A 69 -1.38 3.26 9.72
N PHE A 70 -2.33 2.46 9.23
CA PHE A 70 -3.56 2.96 8.61
C PHE A 70 -4.45 3.71 9.61
N LYS A 71 -4.52 3.27 10.87
CA LYS A 71 -5.25 3.98 11.92
C LYS A 71 -4.69 5.38 12.16
N ALA A 72 -3.37 5.56 12.09
CA ALA A 72 -2.75 6.88 12.17
C ALA A 72 -3.15 7.78 10.99
N LEU A 73 -3.25 7.21 9.77
CA LEU A 73 -3.72 7.95 8.59
C LEU A 73 -5.14 8.48 8.76
N VAL A 74 -6.07 7.62 9.19
CA VAL A 74 -7.50 7.95 9.33
C VAL A 74 -7.76 8.93 10.47
N LYS A 75 -6.86 9.02 11.46
CA LYS A 75 -7.01 9.97 12.57
C LYS A 75 -7.16 11.39 12.03
N SER A 76 -8.19 12.10 12.46
CA SER A 76 -8.56 13.45 12.01
C SER A 76 -9.09 13.57 10.57
N ASP A 77 -9.05 12.50 9.78
CA ASP A 77 -9.59 12.49 8.42
C ASP A 77 -10.20 11.13 8.04
N PRO A 78 -11.51 10.94 8.27
CA PRO A 78 -12.17 9.67 8.02
C PRO A 78 -12.39 9.34 6.54
N SER A 79 -12.13 10.27 5.62
CA SER A 79 -12.27 10.00 4.19
C SER A 79 -11.29 8.93 3.68
N TRP A 80 -10.18 8.71 4.40
CA TRP A 80 -9.24 7.61 4.13
C TRP A 80 -9.85 6.21 4.32
N ASN A 81 -11.03 6.11 4.94
CA ASN A 81 -11.71 4.82 5.11
C ASN A 81 -12.14 4.17 3.80
N THR A 82 -12.17 4.91 2.69
CA THR A 82 -12.43 4.37 1.35
C THR A 82 -11.46 3.24 0.96
N ILE A 83 -10.21 3.25 1.46
CA ILE A 83 -9.22 2.21 1.18
C ILE A 83 -8.99 1.23 2.34
N ARG A 84 -9.81 1.30 3.40
CA ARG A 84 -9.66 0.48 4.61
C ARG A 84 -9.72 -1.01 4.31
N ASP A 85 -10.67 -1.42 3.47
CA ASP A 85 -10.88 -2.84 3.18
C ASP A 85 -9.78 -3.41 2.30
N ASN A 86 -9.13 -2.61 1.44
CA ASN A 86 -7.93 -3.00 0.72
C ASN A 86 -6.76 -3.29 1.69
N CYS A 87 -6.57 -2.46 2.72
CA CYS A 87 -5.56 -2.73 3.76
C CYS A 87 -5.88 -4.00 4.55
N ARG A 88 -7.16 -4.20 4.91
CA ARG A 88 -7.62 -5.41 5.61
C ARG A 88 -7.45 -6.66 4.80
N GLU A 89 -7.62 -6.59 3.48
CA GLU A 89 -7.41 -7.72 2.57
C GLU A 89 -5.95 -8.21 2.61
N LEU A 90 -4.97 -7.29 2.54
CA LEU A 90 -3.56 -7.66 2.63
C LEU A 90 -3.22 -8.31 3.99
N VAL A 91 -3.75 -7.74 5.09
CA VAL A 91 -3.58 -8.30 6.44
C VAL A 91 -4.26 -9.66 6.57
N TYR A 92 -5.44 -9.83 5.97
CA TYR A 92 -6.13 -11.10 5.91
C TYR A 92 -5.29 -12.16 5.19
N TYR A 93 -4.69 -11.82 4.04
CA TYR A 93 -3.80 -12.75 3.32
C TYR A 93 -2.60 -13.16 4.16
N ARG A 94 -1.94 -12.20 4.81
CA ARG A 94 -0.83 -12.48 5.74
C ARG A 94 -1.25 -13.44 6.84
N ASN A 95 -2.41 -13.21 7.46
CA ASN A 95 -2.91 -14.05 8.54
C ASN A 95 -3.22 -15.47 8.06
N CYS A 96 -3.86 -15.63 6.89
CA CYS A 96 -4.10 -16.94 6.29
C CYS A 96 -2.79 -17.71 6.04
N ILE A 97 -1.75 -17.03 5.56
CA ILE A 97 -0.43 -17.64 5.33
C ILE A 97 0.19 -18.08 6.66
N ALA A 98 0.19 -17.20 7.68
CA ALA A 98 0.74 -17.50 8.99
C ALA A 98 0.02 -18.66 9.71
N MET A 99 -1.29 -18.81 9.47
CA MET A 99 -2.13 -19.86 10.03
C MET A 99 -2.19 -21.12 9.15
N ALA A 100 -1.43 -21.19 8.05
CA ALA A 100 -1.49 -22.27 7.06
C ALA A 100 -2.89 -22.55 6.50
N ARG A 101 -3.74 -21.51 6.38
CA ARG A 101 -5.10 -21.53 5.84
C ARG A 101 -5.16 -21.00 4.41
N LEU A 102 -4.34 -21.57 3.53
CA LEU A 102 -4.30 -21.18 2.10
C LEU A 102 -5.63 -21.51 1.38
N ASP A 103 -6.43 -22.43 1.92
CA ASP A 103 -7.78 -22.76 1.44
C ASP A 103 -8.78 -21.59 1.56
N ALA A 104 -8.51 -20.64 2.45
CA ALA A 104 -9.37 -19.48 2.68
C ALA A 104 -8.99 -18.26 1.80
N LEU A 105 -7.97 -18.40 0.95
CA LEU A 105 -7.53 -17.38 0.00
C LEU A 105 -8.30 -17.48 -1.32
N PRO A 106 -8.38 -16.41 -2.12
CA PRO A 106 -8.90 -16.49 -3.47
C PRO A 106 -8.01 -17.35 -4.38
N HIS A 107 -8.47 -17.63 -5.59
CA HIS A 107 -7.80 -18.56 -6.51
C HIS A 107 -6.39 -18.12 -6.96
N ASN A 108 -6.13 -16.81 -7.10
CA ASN A 108 -4.80 -16.27 -7.46
C ASN A 108 -4.43 -15.13 -6.49
N PRO A 109 -4.11 -15.45 -5.22
CA PRO A 109 -3.97 -14.44 -4.17
C PRO A 109 -2.78 -13.51 -4.38
N GLU A 110 -1.70 -13.98 -5.02
CA GLU A 110 -0.53 -13.16 -5.34
C GLU A 110 -0.85 -12.08 -6.39
N LYS A 111 -1.64 -12.42 -7.43
CA LYS A 111 -2.13 -11.44 -8.40
C LYS A 111 -3.05 -10.42 -7.75
N MET A 112 -3.88 -10.88 -6.81
CA MET A 112 -4.79 -10.01 -6.08
C MET A 112 -4.02 -9.05 -5.17
N ALA A 113 -3.00 -9.52 -4.45
CA ALA A 113 -2.15 -8.65 -3.63
C ALA A 113 -1.50 -7.52 -4.45
N VAL A 114 -0.96 -7.81 -5.64
CA VAL A 114 -0.38 -6.77 -6.52
C VAL A 114 -1.44 -5.80 -7.04
N ARG A 115 -2.61 -6.28 -7.44
CA ARG A 115 -3.71 -5.40 -7.89
C ARG A 115 -4.25 -4.52 -6.75
N THR A 116 -4.37 -5.07 -5.56
CA THR A 116 -4.78 -4.34 -4.35
C THR A 116 -3.77 -3.25 -4.00
N LEU A 117 -2.48 -3.55 -4.08
CA LEU A 117 -1.41 -2.55 -3.96
C LEU A 117 -1.52 -1.44 -5.02
N ARG A 118 -1.74 -1.80 -6.29
CA ARG A 118 -1.94 -0.83 -7.38
C ARG A 118 -3.14 0.09 -7.12
N HIS A 119 -4.27 -0.46 -6.65
CA HIS A 119 -5.44 0.34 -6.31
C HIS A 119 -5.18 1.31 -5.15
N LEU A 120 -4.50 0.84 -4.10
CA LEU A 120 -4.07 1.68 -2.98
C LEU A 120 -3.19 2.84 -3.46
N TYR A 121 -2.17 2.54 -4.27
CA TYR A 121 -1.30 3.54 -4.88
C TYR A 121 -2.08 4.57 -5.70
N LEU A 122 -2.94 4.14 -6.62
CA LEU A 122 -3.69 5.04 -7.50
C LEU A 122 -4.64 5.96 -6.73
N PHE A 123 -5.32 5.44 -5.71
CA PHE A 123 -6.18 6.26 -4.86
C PHE A 123 -5.37 7.31 -4.11
N MET A 124 -4.29 6.90 -3.45
CA MET A 124 -3.43 7.82 -2.71
C MET A 124 -2.77 8.86 -3.61
N LYS A 125 -2.30 8.46 -4.80
CA LYS A 125 -1.71 9.37 -5.79
C LYS A 125 -2.71 10.41 -6.23
N THR A 126 -3.89 9.97 -6.67
CA THR A 126 -4.99 10.86 -7.09
C THR A 126 -5.34 11.86 -6.00
N ARG A 127 -5.35 11.41 -4.75
CA ARG A 127 -5.61 12.28 -3.62
C ARG A 127 -4.51 13.31 -3.41
N CYS A 128 -3.24 12.90 -3.42
CA CYS A 128 -2.12 13.84 -3.30
C CYS A 128 -2.11 14.87 -4.44
N MET A 129 -2.48 14.47 -5.66
CA MET A 129 -2.65 15.39 -6.80
C MET A 129 -3.76 16.42 -6.57
N ARG A 130 -4.91 15.99 -6.01
CA ARG A 130 -6.02 16.92 -5.67
C ARG A 130 -5.67 17.89 -4.54
N GLU A 131 -4.70 17.54 -3.72
CA GLU A 131 -4.17 18.37 -2.63
C GLU A 131 -2.96 19.20 -3.08
N ASP A 132 -2.65 19.24 -4.39
CA ASP A 132 -1.50 19.94 -4.99
C ASP A 132 -0.13 19.51 -4.42
N ARG A 133 -0.05 18.27 -3.89
CA ARG A 133 1.19 17.69 -3.31
C ARG A 133 2.02 16.91 -4.33
N LEU A 134 1.38 16.40 -5.38
CA LEU A 134 2.01 15.73 -6.51
C LEU A 134 1.56 16.40 -7.80
N GLU A 135 2.45 16.51 -8.78
CA GLU A 135 2.09 17.04 -10.10
C GLU A 135 1.15 16.08 -10.85
N MET A 136 0.28 16.67 -11.68
CA MET A 136 -0.45 15.93 -12.71
C MET A 136 0.52 15.56 -13.82
N ALA A 137 1.06 14.33 -13.75
CA ALA A 137 1.77 13.70 -14.85
C ALA A 137 0.84 13.41 -16.04
#